data_AF-A0A2W6RG87-F1
#
_entry.id   AF-A0A2W6RG87-F1
#
_cell.length_a   1.000
_cell.length_b   1.000
_cell.length_c   1.000
_cell.angle_alpha   90.00
_cell.angle_beta   90.00
_cell.angle_gamma   90.00
#
_symmetry.space_group_name_H-M   'P 1'
#
loop_
_entity.id
_entity.type
_entity.pdbx_description
1 polymer ?
#
loop_
_entity_poly.entity_id
_entity_poly.type
_entity_poly.pdbx_seq_one_letter_code
_entity_poly.pdbx_strand_id
1 'polypeptide(L)'
;MSRFETYSDLPGQAVIAARPAPLYPILACLAGAAWPPLWATLLVWPPHAVLPGRDMDWRLVVLLIGLIAVPLALYRILAERRRDGRPGTRLGVVWRFMLYGGLAAAAVQIVMAVAMSVMGWFEAGDVMQALGATETTLLIFGVGGLPIAMVVGVSYALWAGLCAAFIAFDTRPAVKDRLGLMPKG
;
A
#
# COMPACT_ATOMS: atom_id res chain seq x y z
N MET A 1 1.00 -25.56 29.11
CA MET A 1 0.01 -25.52 28.01
C MET A 1 0.38 -24.35 27.11
N SER A 2 0.61 -24.63 25.83
CA SER A 2 1.20 -23.68 24.87
C SER A 2 0.12 -22.71 24.37
N ARG A 3 0.43 -21.43 24.25
CA ARG A 3 -0.51 -20.32 23.96
C ARG A 3 -1.12 -20.34 22.54
N PHE A 4 -0.88 -21.39 21.74
CA PHE A 4 -1.14 -21.44 20.30
C PHE A 4 -1.79 -22.77 19.87
N GLU A 5 -2.85 -23.20 20.57
CA GLU A 5 -3.53 -24.46 20.25
C GLU A 5 -4.60 -24.30 19.16
N THR A 6 -5.18 -23.10 18.98
CA THR A 6 -6.24 -22.85 17.97
C THR A 6 -5.86 -21.74 16.99
N TYR A 7 -6.28 -21.85 15.72
CA TYR A 7 -6.08 -20.82 14.70
C TYR A 7 -6.59 -19.43 15.10
N SER A 8 -7.59 -19.36 15.99
CA SER A 8 -8.14 -18.13 16.57
C SER A 8 -7.18 -17.42 17.53
N ASP A 9 -6.18 -18.14 18.06
CA ASP A 9 -5.23 -17.61 19.05
C ASP A 9 -4.03 -16.93 18.38
N LEU A 10 -3.92 -17.01 17.05
CA LEU A 10 -2.88 -16.33 16.28
C LEU A 10 -3.08 -14.81 16.35
N PRO A 11 -1.99 -14.03 16.51
CA PRO A 11 -2.06 -12.58 16.60
C PRO A 11 -2.71 -11.99 15.33
N GLY A 12 -3.66 -11.06 15.50
CA GLY A 12 -4.33 -10.37 14.39
C GLY A 12 -5.60 -11.04 13.86
N GLN A 13 -6.01 -12.18 14.44
CA GLN A 13 -7.29 -12.86 14.16
C GLN A 13 -8.51 -12.21 14.84
N ALA A 14 -8.29 -11.18 15.67
CA ALA A 14 -9.37 -10.47 16.33
C ALA A 14 -10.39 -9.93 15.31
N VAL A 15 -11.66 -10.26 15.54
CA VAL A 15 -12.75 -9.79 14.69
C VAL A 15 -12.86 -8.28 14.79
N ILE A 16 -12.91 -7.60 13.66
CA ILE A 16 -12.93 -6.13 13.63
C ILE A 16 -14.33 -5.57 13.38
N ALA A 17 -14.53 -4.28 13.68
CA ALA A 17 -15.64 -3.42 13.26
C ALA A 17 -15.06 -2.12 12.70
N ALA A 18 -15.76 -1.49 11.77
CA ALA A 18 -15.35 -0.19 11.27
C ALA A 18 -15.75 0.82 12.34
N ARG A 19 -14.86 1.74 12.67
CA ARG A 19 -15.21 2.81 13.61
C ARG A 19 -16.27 3.71 12.96
N PRO A 20 -17.28 4.17 13.74
CA PRO A 20 -18.43 4.89 13.19
C PRO A 20 -18.07 6.31 12.72
N ALA A 21 -17.08 6.95 13.33
CA ALA A 21 -16.73 8.34 12.99
C ALA A 21 -15.86 8.41 11.72
N PRO A 22 -16.16 9.33 10.78
CA PRO A 22 -15.41 9.49 9.53
C PRO A 22 -13.97 9.99 9.74
N LEU A 23 -13.68 10.56 10.92
CA LEU A 23 -12.34 11.00 11.30
C LEU A 23 -11.33 9.85 11.31
N TYR A 24 -11.72 8.65 11.75
CA TYR A 24 -10.77 7.53 11.90
C TYR A 24 -10.20 7.04 10.56
N PRO A 25 -11.01 6.83 9.50
CA PRO A 25 -10.47 6.59 8.16
C PRO A 25 -9.52 7.69 7.67
N ILE A 26 -9.83 8.96 7.92
CA ILE A 26 -8.99 10.08 7.48
C ILE A 26 -7.64 10.03 8.20
N LEU A 27 -7.63 9.88 9.53
CA LEU A 27 -6.41 9.73 10.32
C LEU A 27 -5.60 8.50 9.89
N ALA A 28 -6.28 7.39 9.58
CA ALA A 28 -5.63 6.19 9.07
C ALA A 28 -4.94 6.44 7.72
N CYS A 29 -5.57 7.19 6.82
CA CYS A 29 -4.99 7.57 5.54
C CYS A 29 -3.76 8.45 5.72
N LEU A 30 -3.84 9.48 6.57
CA LEU A 30 -2.73 10.38 6.84
C LEU A 30 -1.55 9.65 7.49
N ALA A 31 -1.81 8.83 8.50
CA ALA A 31 -0.78 8.01 9.15
C ALA A 31 -0.18 6.98 8.20
N GLY A 32 -1.01 6.34 7.37
CA GLY A 32 -0.56 5.37 6.38
C GLY A 32 0.27 5.99 5.26
N ALA A 33 -0.07 7.21 4.83
CA ALA A 33 0.72 7.98 3.87
C ALA A 33 2.04 8.52 4.47
N ALA A 34 2.10 8.67 5.80
CA ALA A 34 3.30 9.07 6.52
C ALA A 34 4.26 7.90 6.75
N TRP A 35 4.78 7.31 5.66
CA TRP A 35 5.71 6.19 5.75
C TRP A 35 7.03 6.62 6.43
N PRO A 36 7.43 5.99 7.57
CA PRO A 36 8.50 6.50 8.41
C PRO A 36 9.85 6.68 7.72
N PRO A 37 10.32 5.78 6.85
CA PRO A 37 11.59 5.95 6.16
C PRO A 37 11.67 7.23 5.32
N LEU A 38 10.58 7.62 4.64
CA LEU A 38 10.57 8.85 3.85
C LEU A 38 10.58 10.08 4.73
N TRP A 39 9.81 10.10 5.81
CA TRP A 39 9.83 11.22 6.75
C TRP A 39 11.17 11.37 7.46
N ALA A 40 11.78 10.25 7.90
CA ALA A 40 13.10 10.25 8.51
C ALA A 40 14.16 10.78 7.52
N THR A 41 14.14 10.31 6.27
CA THR A 41 15.10 10.76 5.26
C THR A 41 14.89 12.21 4.85
N LEU A 42 13.66 12.72 4.78
CA LEU A 42 13.39 14.13 4.47
C LEU A 42 13.82 15.07 5.60
N LEU A 43 13.74 14.61 6.85
CA LEU A 43 14.16 15.39 8.01
C LEU A 43 15.69 15.48 8.12
N VAL A 44 16.40 14.41 7.76
CA VAL A 44 17.88 14.37 7.78
C VAL A 44 18.47 14.98 6.51
N TRP A 45 17.87 14.73 5.35
CA TRP A 45 18.33 15.23 4.05
C TRP A 45 17.20 15.97 3.31
N PRO A 46 17.29 17.30 3.21
CA PRO A 46 16.26 18.08 2.53
C PRO A 46 16.11 17.65 1.06
N PRO A 47 14.91 17.76 0.47
CA PRO A 47 14.67 17.41 -0.92
C PRO A 47 15.43 18.34 -1.87
N HIS A 48 16.05 17.76 -2.90
CA HIS A 48 16.81 18.52 -3.89
C HIS A 48 15.91 19.40 -4.77
N ALA A 49 14.69 18.94 -5.07
CA ALA A 49 13.71 19.67 -5.86
C ALA A 49 12.30 19.38 -5.35
N VAL A 50 11.58 20.45 -5.00
CA VAL A 50 10.25 20.37 -4.34
C VAL A 50 9.11 20.69 -5.31
N LEU A 51 9.40 21.40 -6.40
CA LEU A 51 8.40 21.78 -7.38
C LEU A 51 8.00 20.57 -8.24
N PRO A 52 6.70 20.41 -8.54
CA PRO A 52 6.23 19.39 -9.47
C PRO A 52 6.88 19.54 -10.85
N GLY A 53 7.55 18.50 -11.33
CA GLY A 53 8.28 18.49 -12.59
C GLY A 53 9.08 17.21 -12.79
N ARG A 54 9.81 17.11 -13.91
CA ARG A 54 10.65 15.94 -14.25
C ARG A 54 11.71 15.66 -13.17
N ASP A 55 12.21 16.73 -12.55
CA ASP A 55 13.31 16.65 -11.59
C ASP A 55 12.82 16.62 -10.14
N MET A 56 11.52 16.47 -9.89
CA MET A 56 10.98 16.40 -8.52
C MET A 56 11.61 15.23 -7.76
N ASP A 57 11.99 15.47 -6.51
CA ASP A 57 12.61 14.44 -5.67
C ASP A 57 11.69 13.21 -5.58
N TRP A 58 12.26 12.04 -5.91
CA TRP A 58 11.51 10.79 -5.98
C TRP A 58 10.80 10.45 -4.67
N ARG A 59 11.32 10.91 -3.51
CA ARG A 59 10.70 10.73 -2.20
C ARG A 59 9.33 11.43 -2.14
N LEU A 60 9.24 12.63 -2.73
CA LEU A 60 7.99 13.39 -2.81
C LEU A 60 7.02 12.73 -3.80
N VAL A 61 7.51 12.18 -4.91
CA VAL A 61 6.70 11.38 -5.85
C VAL A 61 6.06 10.19 -5.12
N VAL A 62 6.85 9.42 -4.36
CA VAL A 62 6.35 8.27 -3.60
C VAL A 62 5.34 8.69 -2.53
N LEU A 63 5.57 9.80 -1.82
CA LEU A 63 4.61 10.34 -0.86
C LEU A 63 3.29 10.75 -1.53
N LEU A 64 3.34 11.39 -2.71
CA LEU A 64 2.14 11.75 -3.47
C LEU A 64 1.36 10.52 -3.92
N ILE A 65 2.06 9.49 -4.41
CA ILE A 65 1.44 8.21 -4.75
C ILE A 65 0.76 7.61 -3.51
N GLY A 66 1.45 7.59 -2.37
CA GLY A 66 0.89 7.10 -1.11
C GLY A 66 -0.34 7.87 -0.65
N LEU A 67 -0.35 9.20 -0.79
CA LEU A 67 -1.48 10.06 -0.45
C LEU A 67 -2.74 9.76 -1.28
N ILE A 68 -2.59 9.16 -2.47
CA ILE A 68 -3.70 8.73 -3.33
C ILE A 68 -4.03 7.25 -3.11
N ALA A 69 -3.01 6.40 -3.13
CA ALA A 69 -3.16 4.94 -3.08
C ALA A 69 -3.72 4.46 -1.74
N VAL A 70 -3.31 5.05 -0.61
CA VAL A 70 -3.78 4.64 0.71
C VAL A 70 -5.28 4.90 0.90
N PRO A 71 -5.82 6.10 0.62
CA PRO A 71 -7.27 6.32 0.64
C PRO A 71 -8.03 5.40 -0.30
N LEU A 72 -7.53 5.17 -1.51
CA LEU A 72 -8.17 4.30 -2.48
C LEU A 72 -8.25 2.85 -1.98
N ALA A 73 -7.16 2.33 -1.42
CA ALA A 73 -7.10 1.00 -0.83
C ALA A 73 -8.05 0.88 0.36
N LEU A 74 -8.08 1.87 1.25
CA LEU A 74 -8.98 1.88 2.40
C LEU A 74 -10.45 1.96 1.97
N TYR A 75 -10.77 2.82 1.00
CA TYR A 75 -12.10 2.93 0.43
C TYR A 75 -12.57 1.59 -0.15
N ARG A 76 -11.71 0.91 -0.91
CA ARG A 76 -11.99 -0.40 -1.47
C ARG A 76 -12.28 -1.44 -0.39
N ILE A 77 -11.45 -1.49 0.66
CA ILE A 77 -11.65 -2.41 1.78
C ILE A 77 -12.96 -2.12 2.53
N LEU A 78 -13.29 -0.85 2.76
CA LEU A 78 -14.55 -0.46 3.39
C LEU A 78 -15.75 -0.85 2.52
N ALA A 79 -15.66 -0.69 1.19
CA ALA A 79 -16.71 -1.07 0.25
C ALA A 79 -16.90 -2.60 0.19
N GLU A 80 -15.82 -3.37 0.08
CA GLU A 80 -15.83 -4.85 0.13
C GLU A 80 -16.47 -5.34 1.44
N ARG A 81 -16.13 -4.68 2.55
CA ARG A 81 -16.64 -5.03 3.86
C ARG A 81 -18.12 -4.72 4.03
N ARG A 82 -18.62 -3.65 3.41
CA ARG A 82 -20.07 -3.34 3.39
C ARG A 82 -20.86 -4.37 2.59
N ARG A 83 -20.26 -4.95 1.54
CA ARG A 83 -20.90 -5.98 0.71
C ARG A 83 -20.87 -7.36 1.37
N ASP A 84 -19.68 -7.81 1.77
CA ASP A 84 -19.45 -9.23 2.12
C ASP A 84 -19.09 -9.45 3.60
N GLY A 85 -18.99 -8.38 4.40
CA GLY A 85 -18.50 -8.44 5.78
C GLY A 85 -17.00 -8.72 5.92
N ARG A 86 -16.28 -8.95 4.81
CA ARG A 86 -14.84 -9.26 4.76
C ARG A 86 -14.03 -8.03 4.33
N PRO A 87 -12.89 -7.71 4.97
CA PRO A 87 -12.12 -8.59 5.85
C PRO A 87 -12.69 -8.57 7.28
N GLY A 88 -12.74 -9.77 7.87
CA GLY A 88 -13.25 -9.97 9.22
C GLY A 88 -12.23 -9.70 10.31
N THR A 89 -10.94 -9.64 9.97
CA THR A 89 -9.81 -9.58 10.91
C THR A 89 -8.80 -8.48 10.53
N ARG A 90 -7.97 -8.07 11.49
CA ARG A 90 -6.88 -7.10 11.24
C ARG A 90 -5.87 -7.64 10.25
N LEU A 91 -5.50 -8.91 10.38
CA LEU A 91 -4.57 -9.57 9.45
C LEU A 91 -5.11 -9.53 8.01
N GLY A 92 -6.43 -9.73 7.83
CA GLY A 92 -7.07 -9.64 6.52
C GLY A 92 -7.01 -8.24 5.89
N VAL A 93 -7.05 -7.17 6.71
CA VAL A 93 -6.84 -5.79 6.23
C VAL A 93 -5.39 -5.62 5.77
N VAL A 94 -4.43 -5.96 6.62
CA VAL A 94 -3.00 -5.81 6.33
C VAL A 94 -2.61 -6.58 5.07
N TRP A 95 -3.07 -7.82 4.93
CA TRP A 95 -2.81 -8.66 3.76
C TRP A 95 -3.29 -8.01 2.46
N ARG A 96 -4.53 -7.48 2.44
CA ARG A 96 -5.08 -6.80 1.25
C ARG A 96 -4.27 -5.56 0.89
N PHE A 97 -3.86 -4.79 1.90
CA PHE A 97 -2.96 -3.66 1.68
C PHE A 97 -1.64 -4.12 1.04
N MET A 98 -0.95 -5.12 1.61
CA MET A 98 0.30 -5.64 1.05
C MET A 98 0.13 -6.14 -0.40
N LEU A 99 -0.92 -6.91 -0.68
CA LEU A 99 -1.19 -7.43 -2.01
C LEU A 99 -1.46 -6.31 -3.02
N TYR A 100 -2.40 -5.40 -2.71
CA TYR A 100 -2.74 -4.30 -3.61
C TYR A 100 -1.59 -3.30 -3.75
N GLY A 101 -0.84 -3.05 -2.68
CA GLY A 101 0.31 -2.16 -2.70
C GLY A 101 1.47 -2.70 -3.54
N GLY A 102 1.80 -3.98 -3.40
CA GLY A 102 2.80 -4.64 -4.25
C GLY A 102 2.40 -4.64 -5.73
N LEU A 103 1.14 -4.96 -6.04
CA LEU A 103 0.61 -4.91 -7.40
C LEU A 103 0.59 -3.49 -7.97
N ALA A 104 0.18 -2.50 -7.18
CA ALA A 104 0.19 -1.10 -7.60
C ALA A 104 1.61 -0.60 -7.85
N ALA A 105 2.57 -0.95 -7.00
CA ALA A 105 3.97 -0.58 -7.20
C ALA A 105 4.56 -1.20 -8.47
N ALA A 106 4.27 -2.48 -8.74
CA ALA A 106 4.66 -3.13 -9.99
C ALA A 106 4.02 -2.43 -11.21
N ALA A 107 2.72 -2.11 -11.15
CA ALA A 107 2.01 -1.43 -12.23
C ALA A 107 2.59 -0.03 -12.51
N VAL A 108 2.82 0.77 -11.47
CA VAL A 108 3.44 2.10 -11.59
C VAL A 108 4.83 1.99 -12.20
N GLN A 109 5.65 1.03 -11.76
CA GLN A 109 7.00 0.83 -12.29
C GLN A 109 6.99 0.45 -13.78
N ILE A 110 6.08 -0.44 -14.20
CA ILE A 110 5.93 -0.82 -15.61
C ILE A 110 5.52 0.40 -16.44
N VAL A 111 4.50 1.14 -16.00
CA VAL A 111 4.04 2.35 -16.69
C VAL A 111 5.17 3.37 -16.81
N MET A 112 5.94 3.57 -15.75
CA MET A 112 7.09 4.47 -15.76
C MET A 112 8.17 4.01 -16.76
N ALA A 113 8.56 2.73 -16.75
CA ALA A 113 9.57 2.20 -17.66
C ALA A 113 9.14 2.33 -19.13
N VAL A 114 7.85 2.10 -19.43
CA VAL A 114 7.28 2.30 -20.76
C VAL A 114 7.27 3.78 -21.15
N ALA A 115 6.83 4.67 -20.25
CA ALA A 115 6.81 6.10 -20.50
C ALA A 115 8.21 6.67 -20.78
N MET A 116 9.21 6.26 -19.99
CA MET A 116 10.62 6.63 -20.22
C MET A 116 11.12 6.12 -21.57
N SER A 117 10.75 4.90 -21.94
CA SER A 117 11.12 4.34 -23.25
C SER A 117 10.53 5.19 -24.38
N VAL A 118 9.23 5.52 -24.31
CA VAL A 118 8.57 6.37 -25.30
C VAL A 118 9.18 7.77 -25.36
N MET A 119 9.51 8.38 -24.22
CA MET A 119 10.21 9.67 -24.20
C MET A 119 11.58 9.58 -24.87
N GLY A 120 12.34 8.51 -24.63
CA GLY A 120 13.63 8.26 -25.27
C GLY A 120 13.55 8.20 -26.80
N TRP A 121 12.42 7.78 -27.37
CA TRP A 121 12.22 7.81 -28.83
C TRP A 121 12.12 9.23 -29.39
N PHE A 122 11.57 10.19 -28.63
CA PHE A 122 11.51 11.60 -29.05
C PHE A 122 12.86 12.31 -28.92
N GLU A 123 13.75 11.80 -28.08
CA GLU A 123 15.10 12.36 -27.85
C GLU A 123 16.17 11.70 -28.76
N ALA A 124 15.85 10.55 -29.38
CA ALA A 124 16.79 9.81 -30.22
C ALA A 124 17.01 10.47 -31.60
N GLY A 125 18.26 10.46 -32.07
CA GLY A 125 18.64 11.01 -33.38
C GLY A 125 18.34 10.07 -34.57
N ASP A 126 18.26 8.76 -34.33
CA ASP A 126 17.87 7.76 -35.31
C ASP A 126 17.13 6.56 -34.68
N VAL A 127 16.57 5.68 -35.53
CA VAL A 127 15.76 4.52 -35.12
C VAL A 127 16.60 3.47 -34.39
N MET A 128 17.86 3.28 -34.76
CA MET A 128 18.73 2.26 -34.14
C MET A 128 19.09 2.67 -32.71
N GLN A 129 19.39 3.94 -32.50
CA GLN A 129 19.64 4.55 -31.21
C GLN A 129 18.39 4.48 -30.32
N ALA A 130 17.19 4.72 -30.87
CA ALA A 130 15.93 4.60 -30.14
C ALA A 130 15.67 3.17 -29.65
N LEU A 131 15.98 2.16 -30.47
CA LEU A 131 15.86 0.75 -30.10
C LEU A 131 16.85 0.38 -28.98
N GLY A 132 18.12 0.78 -29.09
CA GLY A 132 19.11 0.54 -28.05
C GLY A 132 18.79 1.24 -26.72
N ALA A 133 18.25 2.46 -26.79
CA ALA A 133 17.77 3.20 -25.62
C ALA A 133 16.57 2.50 -24.96
N THR A 134 15.65 1.95 -25.75
CA THR A 134 14.50 1.19 -25.26
C THR A 134 14.94 -0.08 -24.54
N GLU A 135 15.84 -0.87 -25.16
CA GLU A 135 16.40 -2.08 -24.55
C GLU A 135 17.02 -1.78 -23.19
N THR A 136 17.91 -0.78 -23.14
CA THR A 136 18.60 -0.38 -21.91
C THR A 136 17.61 0.10 -20.84
N THR A 137 16.63 0.92 -21.22
CA THR A 137 15.62 1.46 -20.29
C THR A 137 14.74 0.35 -19.70
N LEU A 138 14.25 -0.57 -20.54
CA LEU A 138 13.42 -1.68 -20.08
C LEU A 138 14.20 -2.68 -19.23
N LEU A 139 15.47 -2.95 -19.55
CA LEU A 139 16.32 -3.80 -18.72
C LEU A 139 16.58 -3.17 -17.34
N ILE A 140 16.93 -1.89 -17.29
CA ILE A 140 17.25 -1.20 -16.03
C ILE A 140 15.99 -1.00 -15.20
N PHE A 141 14.96 -0.35 -15.75
CA PHE A 141 13.79 0.08 -14.99
C PHE A 141 12.67 -0.96 -14.99
N GLY A 142 12.50 -1.72 -16.07
CA GLY A 142 11.47 -2.75 -16.18
C GLY A 142 11.87 -4.07 -15.51
N VAL A 143 13.10 -4.54 -15.70
CA VAL A 143 13.57 -5.81 -15.11
C VAL A 143 14.29 -5.56 -13.78
N GLY A 144 15.28 -4.66 -13.75
CA GLY A 144 16.05 -4.38 -12.54
C GLY A 144 15.28 -3.58 -11.48
N GLY A 145 14.53 -2.56 -11.90
CA GLY A 145 13.80 -1.67 -11.00
C GLY A 145 12.53 -2.30 -10.39
N LEU A 146 11.90 -3.24 -11.08
CA LEU A 146 10.62 -3.82 -10.68
C LEU A 146 10.66 -4.59 -9.34
N PRO A 147 11.63 -5.48 -9.08
CA PRO A 147 11.78 -6.10 -7.77
C PRO A 147 11.96 -5.08 -6.63
N ILE A 148 12.76 -4.04 -6.85
CA ILE A 148 12.99 -2.98 -5.87
C ILE A 148 11.69 -2.21 -5.60
N ALA A 149 10.99 -1.80 -6.66
CA ALA A 149 9.71 -1.12 -6.55
C ALA A 149 8.68 -1.95 -5.79
N MET A 150 8.61 -3.26 -6.06
CA MET A 150 7.72 -4.17 -5.33
C MET A 150 8.07 -4.27 -3.85
N VAL A 151 9.35 -4.42 -3.49
CA VAL A 151 9.79 -4.49 -2.08
C VAL A 151 9.42 -3.21 -1.34
N VAL A 152 9.73 -2.05 -1.93
CA VAL A 152 9.38 -0.74 -1.37
C VAL A 152 7.86 -0.59 -1.25
N GLY A 153 7.12 -0.95 -2.30
CA GLY A 153 5.66 -0.89 -2.33
C GLY A 153 4.99 -1.76 -1.28
N VAL A 154 5.46 -3.00 -1.11
CA VAL A 154 4.96 -3.91 -0.07
C VAL A 154 5.32 -3.40 1.33
N SER A 155 6.53 -2.88 1.54
CA SER A 155 6.95 -2.30 2.82
C SER A 155 6.09 -1.09 3.21
N TYR A 156 5.85 -0.19 2.26
CA TYR A 156 4.96 0.95 2.42
C TYR A 156 3.54 0.48 2.74
N ALA A 157 3.02 -0.47 1.95
CA ALA A 157 1.66 -0.95 2.11
C ALA A 157 1.45 -1.74 3.41
N LEU A 158 2.47 -2.44 3.89
CA LEU A 158 2.46 -3.06 5.21
C LEU A 158 2.26 -2.00 6.31
N TRP A 159 3.03 -0.90 6.25
CA TRP A 159 2.87 0.23 7.18
C TRP A 159 1.45 0.83 7.10
N ALA A 160 0.98 1.14 5.90
CA ALA A 160 -0.35 1.69 5.68
C ALA A 160 -1.45 0.75 6.16
N GLY A 161 -1.30 -0.56 5.92
CA GLY A 161 -2.22 -1.60 6.35
C GLY A 161 -2.28 -1.72 7.87
N LEU A 162 -1.14 -1.61 8.57
CA LEU A 162 -1.09 -1.56 10.03
C LEU A 162 -1.82 -0.31 10.56
N CYS A 163 -1.51 0.88 10.01
CA CYS A 163 -2.21 2.11 10.38
C CYS A 163 -3.73 1.97 10.18
N ALA A 164 -4.16 1.46 9.02
CA ALA A 164 -5.57 1.19 8.74
C ALA A 164 -6.20 0.21 9.74
N ALA A 165 -5.57 -0.94 9.97
CA ALA A 165 -6.09 -2.00 10.83
C ALA A 165 -6.29 -1.58 12.29
N PHE A 166 -5.47 -0.65 12.80
CA PHE A 166 -5.52 -0.19 14.19
C PHE A 166 -6.25 1.14 14.39
N ILE A 167 -6.23 2.04 13.39
CA ILE A 167 -6.85 3.36 13.51
C ILE A 167 -8.29 3.33 12.98
N ALA A 168 -8.53 2.75 11.80
CA ALA A 168 -9.84 2.76 11.16
C ALA A 168 -10.80 1.68 11.71
N PHE A 169 -10.24 0.63 12.33
CA PHE A 169 -11.00 -0.52 12.81
C PHE A 169 -10.82 -0.78 14.30
N ASP A 170 -11.94 -1.08 14.97
CA ASP A 170 -11.98 -1.45 16.37
C ASP A 170 -12.18 -2.96 16.55
N THR A 171 -11.81 -3.52 17.70
CA THR A 171 -12.09 -4.93 18.01
C THR A 171 -13.56 -5.11 18.35
N ARG A 172 -14.28 -5.97 17.62
CA ARG A 172 -15.63 -6.37 18.04
C ARG A 172 -15.50 -7.29 19.27
N PRO A 173 -16.15 -6.96 20.41
CA PRO A 173 -16.29 -7.94 21.47
C PRO A 173 -17.08 -9.13 20.95
N ALA A 174 -16.67 -10.34 21.30
CA ALA A 174 -17.43 -11.55 21.00
C ALA A 174 -18.85 -11.36 21.55
N VAL A 175 -19.86 -11.40 20.67
CA VAL A 175 -21.25 -11.29 21.10
C VAL A 175 -21.52 -12.49 22.00
N LYS A 176 -21.72 -12.24 23.31
CA LYS A 176 -22.19 -13.28 24.22
C LYS A 176 -23.48 -13.83 23.66
N ASP A 177 -23.56 -15.14 23.48
CA ASP A 177 -24.78 -15.80 23.03
C ASP A 177 -25.84 -15.73 24.12
N ARG A 178 -26.57 -14.61 24.16
CA ARG A 178 -27.64 -14.39 25.14
C ARG A 178 -28.92 -15.14 24.79
N LEU A 179 -29.03 -15.63 23.55
CA LEU A 179 -30.23 -16.27 23.02
C LEU A 179 -30.06 -17.79 22.85
N GLY A 180 -28.86 -18.33 23.12
CA GLY A 180 -28.57 -19.76 22.93
C GLY A 180 -28.61 -20.19 21.46
N LEU A 181 -28.50 -19.24 20.53
CA LEU A 181 -28.65 -19.46 19.10
C LEU A 181 -27.31 -19.65 18.39
N MET A 182 -26.19 -19.45 19.10
CA MET A 182 -24.88 -19.76 18.54
C MET A 182 -24.64 -21.28 18.62
N PRO A 183 -24.09 -21.89 17.56
CA PRO A 183 -23.71 -23.30 17.60
C PRO A 183 -22.75 -23.51 18.77
N LYS A 184 -23.11 -24.40 19.69
CA LYS A 184 -22.20 -24.88 20.74
C LYS A 184 -21.17 -25.77 20.04
N GLY A 185 -20.03 -25.19 19.69
CA GLY A 185 -18.82 -25.91 19.31
C GLY A 185 -18.07 -26.35 20.55
#